data_AF-A0A1G9ILN4-F1
#
_entry.id   AF-A0A1G9ILN4-F1
#
_cell.length_a   1.000
_cell.length_b   1.000
_cell.length_c   1.000
_cell.angle_alpha   90.00
_cell.angle_beta   90.00
_cell.angle_gamma   90.00
#
_symmetry.space_group_name_H-M   'P 1'
#
loop_
_entity.id
_entity.type
_entity.pdbx_description
1 polymer ?
#
loop_
_entity_poly.entity_id
_entity_poly.type
_entity_poly.pdbx_seq_one_letter_code
_entity_poly.pdbx_strand_id
1 'polypeptide(L)'
;MHLVSRQVPGLLVNGGAVLSLSDVVDVDLHRVRSCIRELTQTGLNGNAASSLNLLRDAELLPGWYDDWVLFEQSRLRQDRLHAFHILARESLVRSDFEVALEASEAALELEPLCESAVGLLIQAQRQQGNNAAALRAFEKYRAKLNEDMGLAPSEAIRRLVADAL
;
A
#
# COMPACT_ATOMS: atom_id res chain seq x y z
N MET A 1 7.47 -6.03 34.51
CA MET A 1 8.61 -6.82 33.99
C MET A 1 8.57 -8.31 34.38
N HIS A 2 8.09 -8.67 35.58
CA HIS A 2 8.10 -10.06 36.08
C HIS A 2 7.13 -11.04 35.41
N LEU A 3 6.10 -10.57 34.68
CA LEU A 3 5.09 -11.45 34.07
C LEU A 3 5.50 -11.92 32.66
N VAL A 4 5.95 -11.01 31.79
CA VAL A 4 6.38 -11.34 30.40
C VAL A 4 7.64 -12.20 30.38
N SER A 5 8.66 -11.84 31.18
CA SER A 5 9.91 -12.62 31.27
C SER A 5 9.72 -14.03 31.85
N ARG A 6 8.64 -14.26 32.60
CA ARG A 6 8.35 -15.55 33.26
C ARG A 6 7.46 -16.45 32.39
N GLN A 7 6.63 -15.86 31.54
CA GLN A 7 5.76 -16.59 30.62
C GLN A 7 6.44 -16.93 29.29
N VAL A 8 7.34 -16.07 28.79
CA VAL A 8 8.08 -16.34 27.54
C VAL A 8 9.54 -15.85 27.66
N PRO A 9 10.43 -16.66 28.27
CA PRO A 9 11.83 -16.29 28.47
C PRO A 9 12.56 -16.14 27.11
N GLY A 10 13.47 -15.17 27.02
CA GLY A 10 14.33 -14.95 25.84
C GLY A 10 13.82 -13.95 24.81
N LEU A 11 12.61 -13.40 24.96
CA LEU A 11 12.08 -12.35 24.05
C LEU A 11 12.55 -10.94 24.40
N LEU A 12 12.93 -10.71 25.66
CA LEU A 12 13.39 -9.39 26.14
C LEU A 12 14.83 -9.49 26.61
N VAL A 13 15.64 -8.54 26.19
CA VAL A 13 17.01 -8.34 26.68
C VAL A 13 16.99 -7.15 27.62
N ASN A 14 17.48 -7.36 28.84
CA ASN A 14 17.62 -6.30 29.83
C ASN A 14 19.06 -5.78 29.83
N GLY A 15 19.27 -4.61 29.24
CA GLY A 15 20.56 -3.91 29.19
C GLY A 15 20.81 -3.00 30.40
N GLY A 16 20.10 -3.21 31.52
CA GLY A 16 20.15 -2.36 32.69
C GLY A 16 19.10 -1.26 32.63
N ALA A 17 19.45 -0.09 32.10
CA ALA A 17 18.55 1.07 32.03
C ALA A 17 17.55 1.01 30.86
N VAL A 18 17.76 0.08 29.91
CA VAL A 18 16.95 -0.07 28.70
C VAL A 18 16.49 -1.51 28.57
N LEU A 19 15.24 -1.67 28.16
CA LEU A 19 14.67 -2.93 27.74
C LEU A 19 14.56 -2.93 26.21
N SER A 20 15.04 -3.99 25.58
CA SER A 20 14.88 -4.22 24.15
C SER A 20 14.27 -5.58 23.89
N LEU A 21 13.73 -5.76 22.68
CA LEU A 21 13.46 -7.10 22.17
C LEU A 21 14.79 -7.80 21.89
N SER A 22 14.77 -9.12 21.99
CA SER A 22 15.87 -9.98 21.55
C SER A 22 15.93 -10.02 20.03
N ASP A 23 17.12 -10.22 19.46
CA ASP A 23 17.32 -10.29 18.00
C ASP A 23 16.62 -11.49 17.36
N VAL A 24 16.22 -12.49 18.16
CA VAL A 24 15.45 -13.66 17.70
C VAL A 24 13.96 -13.37 17.53
N VAL A 25 13.49 -12.21 17.99
CA VAL A 25 12.06 -11.83 17.88
C VAL A 25 11.79 -11.32 16.47
N ASP A 26 11.00 -12.09 15.72
CA ASP A 26 10.44 -11.59 14.46
C ASP A 26 9.32 -10.58 14.75
N VAL A 27 9.39 -9.43 14.08
CA VAL A 27 8.41 -8.35 14.21
C VAL A 27 7.87 -8.08 12.81
N ASP A 28 6.57 -8.30 12.65
CA ASP A 28 5.81 -8.05 11.43
C ASP A 28 6.08 -6.66 10.82
N LEU A 29 6.08 -5.61 11.63
CA LEU A 29 6.34 -4.24 11.19
C LEU A 29 7.76 -4.09 10.62
N HIS A 30 8.75 -4.80 11.15
CA HIS A 30 10.12 -4.78 10.59
C HIS A 30 10.13 -5.42 9.21
N ARG A 31 9.41 -6.52 9.01
CA ARG A 31 9.29 -7.19 7.70
C ARG A 31 8.59 -6.28 6.68
N VAL A 32 7.49 -5.63 7.06
CA VAL A 32 6.78 -4.66 6.22
C VAL A 32 7.71 -3.50 5.84
N ARG A 33 8.41 -2.90 6.81
CA ARG A 33 9.34 -1.78 6.56
C ARG A 33 10.51 -2.19 5.65
N SER A 34 11.04 -3.40 5.79
CA SER A 34 12.07 -3.93 4.90
C SER A 34 11.55 -4.09 3.48
N CYS A 35 10.35 -4.66 3.30
CA CYS A 35 9.72 -4.80 1.99
C CYS A 35 9.51 -3.44 1.30
N ILE A 36 8.97 -2.43 2.00
CA ILE A 36 8.79 -1.08 1.46
C ILE A 36 10.14 -0.47 1.01
N ARG A 37 11.18 -0.64 1.84
CA ARG A 37 12.51 -0.12 1.55
C ARG A 37 13.12 -0.77 0.31
N GLU A 38 13.02 -2.09 0.20
CA GLU A 38 13.49 -2.85 -0.96
C GLU A 38 12.78 -2.41 -2.25
N LEU A 39 11.45 -2.29 -2.20
CA LEU A 39 10.65 -1.80 -3.33
C LEU A 39 11.05 -0.38 -3.74
N THR A 40 11.28 0.50 -2.77
CA THR A 40 11.64 1.91 -3.05
C THR A 40 13.04 2.05 -3.63
N GLN A 41 14.01 1.29 -3.11
CA GLN A 41 15.41 1.43 -3.51
C GLN A 41 15.75 0.67 -4.78
N THR A 42 15.19 -0.52 -4.93
CA THR A 42 15.65 -1.48 -5.94
C THR A 42 14.55 -1.88 -6.91
N GLY A 43 13.31 -1.42 -6.68
CA GLY A 43 12.15 -1.84 -7.45
C GLY A 43 11.69 -3.25 -7.08
N LEU A 44 10.87 -3.84 -7.96
CA LEU A 44 10.31 -5.16 -7.74
C LEU A 44 11.35 -6.27 -8.01
N ASN A 45 12.03 -6.78 -6.98
CA ASN A 45 13.08 -7.80 -7.15
C ASN A 45 12.71 -9.22 -6.69
N GLY A 46 11.43 -9.46 -6.44
CA GLY A 46 10.92 -10.75 -5.97
C GLY A 46 9.48 -11.00 -6.39
N ASN A 47 8.80 -11.84 -5.64
CA ASN A 47 7.40 -12.17 -5.88
C ASN A 47 6.50 -10.97 -5.54
N ALA A 48 5.88 -10.38 -6.56
CA ALA A 48 5.04 -9.20 -6.44
C ALA A 48 3.77 -9.46 -5.62
N ALA A 49 3.15 -10.64 -5.78
CA ALA A 49 1.97 -11.04 -5.01
C ALA A 49 2.29 -11.20 -3.51
N SER A 50 3.47 -11.74 -3.17
CA SER A 50 3.90 -11.83 -1.77
C SER A 50 4.08 -10.46 -1.13
N SER A 51 4.71 -9.52 -1.85
CA SER A 51 4.88 -8.14 -1.38
C SER A 51 3.54 -7.41 -1.24
N LEU A 52 2.64 -7.60 -2.21
CA LEU A 52 1.28 -7.06 -2.18
C LEU A 52 0.51 -7.54 -0.95
N ASN A 53 0.46 -8.84 -0.69
CA ASN A 53 -0.25 -9.41 0.46
C ASN A 53 0.33 -8.91 1.78
N LEU A 54 1.67 -8.92 1.91
CA LEU A 54 2.35 -8.40 3.11
C LEU A 54 1.99 -6.93 3.37
N LEU A 55 1.91 -6.10 2.32
CA LEU A 55 1.54 -4.70 2.45
C LEU A 55 0.05 -4.51 2.68
N ARG A 56 -0.84 -5.35 2.16
CA ARG A 56 -2.30 -5.25 2.37
C ARG A 56 -2.66 -5.53 3.82
N ASP A 57 -2.04 -6.54 4.42
CA ASP A 57 -2.33 -6.98 5.78
C ASP A 57 -1.62 -6.15 6.88
N ALA A 58 -0.83 -5.14 6.48
CA ALA A 58 -0.01 -4.34 7.38
C ALA A 58 -0.83 -3.27 8.14
N GLU A 59 -1.57 -3.70 9.16
CA GLU A 59 -2.24 -2.81 10.12
C GLU A 59 -1.41 -2.64 11.41
N LEU A 60 -1.10 -1.39 11.76
CA LEU A 60 -0.32 -1.09 12.96
C LEU A 60 -1.25 -0.87 14.15
N LEU A 61 -1.22 -1.79 15.13
CA LEU A 61 -1.90 -1.64 16.42
C LEU A 61 -3.38 -1.22 16.30
N PRO A 62 -4.23 -2.01 15.61
CA PRO A 62 -5.64 -1.68 15.48
C PRO A 62 -6.32 -1.57 16.86
N GLY A 63 -7.15 -0.55 17.04
CA GLY A 63 -7.86 -0.28 18.30
C GLY A 63 -7.08 0.55 19.33
N TRP A 64 -5.86 0.98 19.00
CA TRP A 64 -5.06 1.89 19.83
C TRP A 64 -5.17 3.33 19.30
N TYR A 65 -5.30 4.30 20.23
CA TYR A 65 -5.60 5.70 19.91
C TYR A 65 -4.64 6.71 20.57
N ASP A 66 -3.52 6.25 21.14
CA ASP A 66 -2.51 7.16 21.66
C ASP A 66 -1.91 8.00 20.53
N ASP A 67 -1.62 9.28 20.78
CA ASP A 67 -1.15 10.23 19.75
C ASP A 67 0.07 9.72 18.96
N TRP A 68 1.01 9.06 19.65
CA TRP A 68 2.19 8.48 19.01
C TRP A 68 1.84 7.30 18.10
N VAL A 69 0.80 6.52 18.43
CA VAL A 69 0.30 5.41 17.60
C VAL A 69 -0.36 5.97 16.36
N LEU A 70 -1.25 6.97 16.50
CA LEU A 70 -1.95 7.59 15.38
C LEU A 70 -0.95 8.20 14.38
N PHE A 71 0.12 8.82 14.88
CA PHE A 71 1.21 9.32 14.05
C PHE A 71 1.92 8.20 13.27
N GLU A 72 2.32 7.11 13.94
CA GLU A 72 3.00 6.00 13.27
C GLU A 72 2.08 5.21 12.32
N GLN A 73 0.79 5.10 12.62
CA GLN A 73 -0.23 4.55 11.72
C GLN A 73 -0.36 5.38 10.45
N SER A 74 -0.42 6.71 10.60
CA SER A 74 -0.50 7.64 9.46
C SER A 74 0.75 7.56 8.59
N ARG A 75 1.93 7.48 9.22
CA ARG A 75 3.21 7.29 8.53
C ARG A 75 3.25 5.96 7.77
N LEU A 76 2.86 4.85 8.41
CA LEU A 76 2.82 3.55 7.75
C LEU A 76 1.83 3.54 6.57
N ARG A 77 0.66 4.20 6.71
CA ARG A 77 -0.30 4.35 5.62
C ARG A 77 0.33 5.04 4.41
N GLN A 78 1.05 6.14 4.62
CA GLN A 78 1.72 6.87 3.54
C GLN A 78 2.82 6.02 2.88
N ASP A 79 3.63 5.33 3.67
CA ASP A 79 4.69 4.44 3.17
C ASP A 79 4.11 3.29 2.34
N ARG A 80 3.00 2.69 2.79
CA ARG A 80 2.26 1.64 2.06
C ARG A 80 1.66 2.17 0.75
N LEU A 81 1.05 3.35 0.76
CA LEU A 81 0.50 3.98 -0.44
C LEU A 81 1.60 4.16 -1.51
N HIS A 82 2.78 4.63 -1.10
CA HIS A 82 3.91 4.76 -2.01
C HIS A 82 4.37 3.41 -2.57
N ALA A 83 4.48 2.39 -1.71
CA ALA A 83 4.86 1.05 -2.11
C ALA A 83 3.86 0.42 -3.10
N PHE A 84 2.54 0.61 -2.89
CA PHE A 84 1.52 0.14 -3.82
C PHE A 84 1.63 0.81 -5.20
N HIS A 85 1.94 2.11 -5.27
CA HIS A 85 2.21 2.76 -6.56
C HIS A 85 3.40 2.16 -7.29
N ILE A 86 4.49 1.85 -6.57
CA ILE A 86 5.66 1.19 -7.16
C ILE A 86 5.26 -0.19 -7.66
N LEU A 87 4.60 -1.01 -6.83
CA LEU A 87 4.15 -2.34 -7.21
C LEU A 87 3.25 -2.32 -8.44
N ALA A 88 2.24 -1.45 -8.47
CA ALA A 88 1.33 -1.35 -9.60
C ALA A 88 2.07 -0.95 -10.89
N ARG A 89 2.94 0.06 -10.84
CA ARG A 89 3.71 0.51 -12.01
C ARG A 89 4.68 -0.55 -12.51
N GLU A 90 5.45 -1.18 -11.64
CA GLU A 90 6.41 -2.22 -12.02
C GLU A 90 5.70 -3.47 -12.56
N SER A 91 4.56 -3.84 -11.99
CA SER A 91 3.75 -4.99 -12.44
C SER A 91 3.15 -4.73 -13.82
N LEU A 92 2.67 -3.51 -14.09
CA LEU A 92 2.26 -3.09 -15.44
C LEU A 92 3.37 -3.27 -16.48
N VAL A 93 4.59 -2.80 -16.17
CA VAL A 93 5.75 -2.93 -17.07
C VAL A 93 6.07 -4.41 -17.36
N ARG A 94 5.88 -5.28 -16.38
CA ARG A 94 6.12 -6.73 -16.49
C ARG A 94 4.95 -7.52 -17.06
N SER A 95 3.86 -6.84 -17.44
CA SER A 95 2.62 -7.48 -17.86
C SER A 95 1.94 -8.37 -16.81
N ASP A 96 2.25 -8.15 -15.53
CA ASP A 96 1.55 -8.76 -14.40
C ASP A 96 0.35 -7.89 -14.02
N PHE A 97 -0.70 -7.99 -14.83
CA PHE A 97 -1.85 -7.09 -14.72
C PHE A 97 -2.72 -7.38 -13.49
N GLU A 98 -2.72 -8.61 -12.99
CA GLU A 98 -3.46 -8.99 -11.78
C GLU A 98 -2.89 -8.26 -10.57
N VAL A 99 -1.58 -8.33 -10.35
CA VAL A 99 -0.92 -7.59 -9.27
C VAL A 99 -1.04 -6.08 -9.48
N ALA A 100 -0.98 -5.59 -10.72
CA ALA A 100 -1.16 -4.18 -11.00
C ALA A 100 -2.55 -3.65 -10.61
N LEU A 101 -3.60 -4.41 -10.91
CA LEU A 101 -4.96 -4.09 -10.49
C LEU A 101 -5.06 -4.05 -8.96
N GLU A 102 -4.66 -5.15 -8.33
CA GLU A 102 -4.79 -5.33 -6.90
C GLU A 102 -3.99 -4.30 -6.07
N ALA A 103 -2.80 -3.93 -6.53
CA ALA A 103 -2.00 -2.89 -5.90
C ALA A 103 -2.64 -1.50 -6.10
N SER A 104 -3.22 -1.23 -7.27
CA SER A 104 -3.93 0.03 -7.53
C SER A 104 -5.21 0.15 -6.68
N GLU A 105 -5.95 -0.95 -6.51
CA GLU A 105 -7.13 -1.00 -5.64
C GLU A 105 -6.75 -0.80 -4.17
N ALA A 106 -5.70 -1.47 -3.69
CA ALA A 106 -5.20 -1.28 -2.33
C ALA A 106 -4.73 0.16 -2.08
N ALA A 107 -4.12 0.82 -3.08
CA ALA A 107 -3.79 2.24 -2.99
C ALA A 107 -5.05 3.13 -2.85
N LEU A 108 -6.13 2.82 -3.59
CA LEU A 108 -7.39 3.56 -3.53
C LEU A 108 -8.20 3.30 -2.26
N GLU A 109 -8.00 2.16 -1.60
CA GLU A 109 -8.54 1.93 -0.26
C GLU A 109 -7.88 2.84 0.78
N LEU A 110 -6.58 3.12 0.64
CA LEU A 110 -5.85 4.04 1.52
C LEU A 110 -6.10 5.52 1.20
N GLU A 111 -6.16 5.87 -0.10
CA GLU A 111 -6.38 7.22 -0.58
C GLU A 111 -7.35 7.23 -1.78
N PRO A 112 -8.67 7.32 -1.53
CA PRO A 112 -9.70 7.21 -2.57
C PRO A 112 -9.65 8.28 -3.66
N LEU A 113 -9.04 9.43 -3.38
CA LEU A 113 -8.90 10.54 -4.33
C LEU A 113 -7.54 10.55 -5.04
N CYS A 114 -6.77 9.45 -4.97
CA CYS A 114 -5.46 9.37 -5.59
C CYS A 114 -5.53 9.15 -7.11
N GLU A 115 -5.36 10.21 -7.89
CA GLU A 115 -5.43 10.14 -9.36
C GLU A 115 -4.41 9.17 -9.98
N SER A 116 -3.19 9.10 -9.42
CA SER A 116 -2.16 8.19 -9.91
C SER A 116 -2.56 6.73 -9.76
N ALA A 117 -3.21 6.36 -8.64
CA ALA A 117 -3.70 5.01 -8.43
C ALA A 117 -4.84 4.66 -9.40
N VAL A 118 -5.78 5.59 -9.63
CA VAL A 118 -6.84 5.38 -10.63
C VAL A 118 -6.27 5.26 -12.04
N GLY A 119 -5.26 6.06 -12.39
CA GLY A 119 -4.58 5.99 -13.68
C GLY A 119 -3.89 4.64 -13.93
N LEU A 120 -3.26 4.05 -12.90
CA LEU A 120 -2.65 2.72 -12.98
C LEU A 120 -3.73 1.63 -13.11
N LEU A 121 -4.83 1.74 -12.36
CA LEU A 121 -5.98 0.84 -12.45
C LEU A 121 -6.58 0.82 -13.87
N ILE A 122 -6.78 2.00 -14.47
CA ILE A 122 -7.30 2.15 -15.84
C ILE A 122 -6.37 1.48 -16.85
N GLN A 123 -5.05 1.72 -16.74
CA GLN A 123 -4.06 1.11 -17.64
C GLN A 123 -4.07 -0.42 -17.53
N ALA A 124 -4.11 -0.95 -16.30
CA ALA A 124 -4.14 -2.40 -16.06
C ALA A 124 -5.41 -3.05 -16.63
N GLN A 125 -6.59 -2.44 -16.44
CA GLN A 125 -7.85 -2.93 -17.01
C GLN A 125 -7.82 -2.91 -18.55
N ARG A 126 -7.30 -1.83 -19.16
CA ARG A 126 -7.19 -1.72 -20.62
C ARG A 126 -6.25 -2.77 -21.20
N GLN A 127 -5.12 -3.02 -20.55
CA GLN A 127 -4.15 -3.99 -21.04
C GLN A 127 -4.67 -5.44 -20.95
N GLN A 128 -5.63 -5.71 -20.06
CA GLN A 128 -6.41 -6.96 -20.03
C GLN A 128 -7.60 -6.99 -21.01
N GLY A 129 -7.81 -5.92 -21.79
CA GLY A 129 -8.93 -5.80 -22.73
C GLY A 129 -10.27 -5.41 -22.10
N ASN A 130 -10.28 -5.00 -20.83
CA ASN A 130 -11.49 -4.67 -20.09
C ASN A 130 -11.79 -3.17 -20.09
N ASN A 131 -12.03 -2.61 -21.29
CA ASN A 131 -12.29 -1.17 -21.47
C ASN A 131 -13.53 -0.69 -20.69
N ALA A 132 -14.53 -1.54 -20.51
CA ALA A 132 -15.72 -1.23 -19.70
C ALA A 132 -15.39 -1.06 -18.21
N ALA A 133 -14.47 -1.87 -17.65
CA ALA A 133 -14.00 -1.68 -16.28
C ALA A 133 -13.15 -0.41 -16.14
N ALA A 134 -12.28 -0.12 -17.11
CA ALA A 134 -11.50 1.11 -17.14
C ALA A 134 -12.38 2.37 -17.13
N LEU A 135 -13.41 2.43 -17.99
CA LEU A 135 -14.35 3.55 -18.01
C LEU A 135 -15.13 3.68 -16.70
N ARG A 136 -15.59 2.56 -16.12
CA ARG A 136 -16.29 2.57 -14.82
C ARG A 136 -15.41 3.09 -13.69
N ALA A 137 -14.13 2.73 -13.66
CA ALA A 137 -13.18 3.22 -12.66
C ALA A 137 -12.99 4.74 -12.75
N PHE A 138 -12.83 5.27 -13.97
CA PHE A 138 -12.75 6.71 -14.20
C PHE A 138 -14.01 7.45 -13.75
N GLU A 139 -15.19 6.94 -14.12
CA GLU A 139 -16.46 7.56 -13.76
C GLU A 139 -16.69 7.60 -12.26
N LYS A 140 -16.34 6.51 -11.55
CA LYS A 140 -16.39 6.45 -10.09
C LYS A 140 -15.47 7.49 -9.45
N TYR A 141 -14.23 7.60 -9.94
CA TYR A 141 -13.28 8.60 -9.46
C TYR A 141 -13.75 10.03 -9.73
N ARG A 142 -14.25 10.30 -10.95
CA ARG A 142 -14.79 11.61 -11.34
C ARG A 142 -15.93 12.05 -10.44
N ALA A 143 -16.89 11.16 -10.19
CA ALA A 143 -18.01 11.43 -9.31
C ALA A 143 -17.52 11.76 -7.88
N LYS A 144 -16.63 10.94 -7.34
CA LYS A 144 -16.11 11.11 -5.98
C LYS A 144 -15.26 12.36 -5.80
N LEU A 145 -14.39 12.68 -6.75
CA LEU A 145 -13.58 13.91 -6.71
C LEU A 145 -14.46 15.17 -6.76
N ASN A 146 -15.52 15.14 -7.57
CA ASN A 146 -16.45 16.25 -7.63
C ASN A 146 -17.30 16.36 -6.35
N GLU A 147 -17.74 15.23 -5.78
CA GLU A 147 -18.51 15.20 -4.52
C GLU A 147 -17.68 15.71 -3.33
N ASP A 148 -16.46 15.21 -3.17
CA ASP A 148 -15.64 15.49 -1.98
C ASP A 148 -14.88 16.82 -2.09
N MET A 149 -14.47 17.22 -3.30
CA MET A 149 -13.58 18.38 -3.52
C MET A 149 -14.14 19.44 -4.49
N GLY A 150 -15.24 19.16 -5.20
CA GLY A 150 -15.75 20.07 -6.25
C GLY A 150 -14.81 20.24 -7.44
N LEU A 151 -13.87 19.29 -7.62
CA LEU A 151 -12.85 19.34 -8.68
C LEU A 151 -13.18 18.37 -9.81
N ALA A 152 -12.65 18.66 -11.00
CA ALA A 152 -12.73 17.78 -12.15
C ALA A 152 -11.41 16.99 -12.32
N PRO A 153 -11.46 15.76 -12.86
CA PRO A 153 -10.25 14.97 -13.13
C PRO A 153 -9.29 15.70 -14.06
N SER A 154 -7.98 15.45 -13.90
CA SER A 154 -6.98 16.05 -14.78
C SER A 154 -7.12 15.57 -16.23
N GLU A 155 -6.49 16.31 -17.13
CA GLU A 155 -6.44 15.95 -18.54
C GLU A 155 -5.65 14.64 -18.79
N ALA A 156 -4.66 14.34 -17.95
CA ALA A 156 -3.85 13.13 -18.10
C ALA A 156 -4.70 11.87 -17.95
N ILE A 157 -5.53 11.80 -16.91
CA ILE A 157 -6.40 10.64 -16.68
C ILE A 157 -7.56 10.57 -17.68
N ARG A 158 -8.06 11.71 -18.18
CA ARG A 158 -9.07 11.72 -19.25
C ARG A 158 -8.55 11.09 -20.54
N ARG A 159 -7.31 11.38 -20.92
CA ARG A 159 -6.66 10.78 -22.11
C ARG A 159 -6.54 9.26 -22.00
N LEU A 160 -6.23 8.74 -20.80
CA LEU A 160 -6.14 7.29 -20.59
C LEU A 160 -7.44 6.54 -20.92
N VAL A 161 -8.60 7.20 -20.80
CA VAL A 161 -9.91 6.63 -21.13
C VAL A 161 -10.32 6.94 -22.56
N ALA A 162 -9.97 8.12 -23.09
CA ALA A 162 -10.27 8.50 -24.47
C ALA A 162 -9.63 7.52 -25.48
N ASP A 163 -8.42 7.02 -25.19
CA ASP A 163 -7.73 6.03 -26.02
C ASP A 163 -8.34 4.61 -25.95
N ALA A 164 -9.40 4.40 -25.16
CA ALA A 164 -10.07 3.11 -24.98
C ALA A 164 -11.38 2.96 -25.78
N LEU A 165 -11.87 4.06 -26.36
CA LEU A 165 -13.05 4.14 -27.23
C LEU A 165 -12.64 4.14 -28.70
#